data_AF-A0A9D4AMY6-F1
#
_entry.id   AF-A0A9D4AMY6-F1
#
_cell.length_a   1.000
_cell.length_b   1.000
_cell.length_c   1.000
_cell.angle_alpha   90.00
_cell.angle_beta   90.00
_cell.angle_gamma   90.00
#
_symmetry.space_group_name_H-M   'P 1'
#
loop_
_entity.id
_entity.type
_entity.pdbx_description
1 polymer ?
#
loop_
_entity_poly.entity_id
_entity_poly.type
_entity_poly.pdbx_seq_one_letter_code
_entity_poly.pdbx_strand_id
1 'polypeptide(L)'
;IDARNPLKRRKKIQIFESKFTYAKFKYERLTLFSFLCGCLGHGDSFCPLRLQYEVQQLKKGWDLMLRAQGRKASIVNSRWLRNDGESCFFGKSQSG
;
A
#
# COMPACT_ATOMS: atom_id res chain seq x y z
N ILE A 1 2.18 -12.59 7.91
CA ILE A 1 1.40 -12.59 6.64
C ILE A 1 2.09 -13.59 5.73
N ASP A 2 1.40 -14.66 5.34
CA ASP A 2 1.95 -15.59 4.36
C ASP A 2 1.79 -14.99 2.96
N ALA A 3 2.91 -14.84 2.24
CA ALA A 3 2.95 -14.27 0.90
C ALA A 3 2.32 -15.20 -0.16
N ARG A 4 2.21 -16.49 0.15
CA ARG A 4 1.59 -17.51 -0.74
C ARG A 4 0.07 -17.40 -0.80
N ASN A 5 -0.52 -16.80 0.23
CA ASN A 5 -1.96 -16.63 0.32
C ASN A 5 -2.38 -15.29 -0.29
N PRO A 6 -3.54 -15.24 -0.98
CA PRO A 6 -4.08 -13.99 -1.46
C PRO A 6 -4.32 -13.00 -0.33
N LEU A 7 -4.07 -11.71 -0.58
CA LEU A 7 -4.29 -10.65 0.39
C LEU A 7 -5.77 -10.58 0.84
N LYS A 8 -6.07 -9.91 1.94
CA LYS A 8 -7.47 -9.75 2.35
C LYS A 8 -8.05 -8.49 1.71
N ARG A 9 -9.20 -8.58 1.02
CA ARG A 9 -9.88 -7.40 0.42
C ARG A 9 -10.84 -6.73 1.39
N ARG A 10 -11.63 -7.54 2.09
CA ARG A 10 -12.60 -7.07 3.06
C ARG A 10 -12.78 -8.05 4.22
N LYS A 11 -13.21 -7.55 5.37
CA LYS A 11 -13.64 -8.35 6.52
C LYS A 11 -15.04 -7.90 6.89
N LYS A 12 -15.98 -8.85 6.94
CA LYS A 12 -17.30 -8.60 7.53
C LYS A 12 -17.09 -8.36 9.03
N ILE A 13 -17.56 -7.24 9.52
CA ILE A 13 -17.51 -6.87 10.93
C ILE A 13 -18.94 -6.59 11.40
N GLN A 14 -19.25 -7.00 12.61
CA GLN A 14 -20.52 -6.71 13.26
C GLN A 14 -20.35 -5.41 14.05
N ILE A 15 -21.24 -4.44 13.81
CA ILE A 15 -21.24 -3.18 14.56
C ILE A 15 -22.30 -3.26 15.68
N PHE A 16 -23.47 -3.80 15.35
CA PHE A 16 -24.58 -3.99 16.29
C PHE A 16 -25.16 -5.39 16.12
N GLU A 17 -26.01 -5.79 17.06
CA GLU A 17 -26.57 -7.14 17.21
C GLU A 17 -27.15 -7.73 15.91
N SER A 18 -27.68 -6.88 15.02
CA SER A 18 -28.18 -7.27 13.69
C SER A 18 -27.49 -6.58 12.49
N LYS A 19 -26.53 -5.67 12.72
CA LYS A 19 -25.92 -4.86 11.65
C LYS A 19 -24.48 -5.25 11.37
N PHE A 20 -24.25 -5.69 10.14
CA PHE A 20 -22.91 -5.98 9.62
C PHE A 20 -22.45 -4.91 8.63
N THR A 21 -21.16 -4.60 8.65
CA THR A 21 -20.50 -3.82 7.60
C THR A 21 -19.24 -4.54 7.11
N TYR A 22 -18.60 -4.00 6.09
CA TYR A 22 -17.33 -4.51 5.57
C TYR A 22 -16.22 -3.48 5.79
N ALA A 23 -15.21 -3.87 6.57
CA ALA A 23 -13.93 -3.16 6.56
C ALA A 23 -13.18 -3.50 5.27
N LYS A 24 -12.82 -2.51 4.46
CA LYS A 24 -11.97 -2.66 3.27
C LYS A 24 -10.51 -2.49 3.66
N PHE A 25 -9.63 -3.35 3.14
CA PHE A 25 -8.20 -3.27 3.42
C PHE A 25 -7.48 -2.56 2.26
N LYS A 26 -6.53 -1.70 2.62
CA LYS A 26 -5.54 -1.11 1.71
C LYS A 26 -4.14 -1.36 2.28
N TYR A 27 -3.16 -1.52 1.40
CA TYR A 27 -1.80 -1.94 1.73
C TYR A 27 -0.79 -0.89 1.24
N GLU A 28 0.12 -0.46 2.12
CA GLU A 28 1.16 0.54 1.79
C GLU A 28 2.31 -0.08 0.98
N ARG A 29 2.70 -1.33 1.27
CA ARG A 29 3.88 -1.99 0.67
C ARG A 29 3.49 -3.12 -0.29
N LEU A 30 2.77 -2.78 -1.36
CA LEU A 30 2.31 -3.71 -2.39
C LEU A 30 3.32 -3.82 -3.55
N THR A 31 4.58 -4.16 -3.23
CA THR A 31 5.72 -4.05 -4.18
C THR A 31 5.67 -5.09 -5.30
N LEU A 32 5.81 -6.38 -4.97
CA LEU A 32 5.76 -7.49 -5.92
C LEU A 32 4.47 -8.28 -5.71
N PHE A 33 3.44 -7.93 -6.47
CA PHE A 33 2.07 -8.41 -6.32
C PHE A 33 1.49 -8.83 -7.66
N SER A 34 0.75 -9.95 -7.67
CA SER A 34 0.00 -10.40 -8.83
C SER A 34 -1.49 -10.08 -8.69
N PHE A 35 -2.05 -9.37 -9.66
CA PHE A 35 -3.48 -9.09 -9.78
C PHE A 35 -4.28 -10.28 -10.30
N LEU A 36 -3.61 -11.33 -10.82
CA LEU A 36 -4.24 -12.58 -11.21
C LEU A 36 -4.64 -13.41 -9.98
N CYS A 37 -3.69 -13.71 -9.09
CA CYS A 37 -3.94 -14.57 -7.92
C CYS A 37 -4.15 -13.78 -6.61
N GLY A 38 -3.70 -12.53 -6.53
CA GLY A 38 -3.78 -11.72 -5.31
C GLY A 38 -2.67 -11.99 -4.29
N CYS A 39 -1.62 -12.72 -4.66
CA CYS A 39 -0.51 -13.08 -3.78
C CYS A 39 0.68 -12.13 -3.94
N LEU A 40 1.57 -12.15 -2.96
CA LEU A 40 2.84 -11.42 -3.01
C LEU A 40 3.98 -12.34 -3.51
N GLY A 41 5.07 -11.74 -3.96
CA GLY A 41 6.31 -12.44 -4.33
C GLY A 41 6.46 -12.75 -5.82
N HIS A 42 5.45 -12.49 -6.65
CA HIS A 42 5.57 -12.52 -8.11
C HIS A 42 4.63 -11.51 -8.77
N GLY A 43 4.91 -11.17 -10.03
CA GLY A 43 4.00 -10.39 -10.89
C GLY A 43 3.16 -11.28 -11.79
N ASP A 44 2.19 -10.69 -12.48
CA ASP A 44 1.22 -11.42 -13.33
C ASP A 44 1.87 -12.29 -14.42
N SER A 45 3.04 -11.89 -14.93
CA SER A 45 3.77 -12.65 -15.95
C SER A 45 4.29 -13.99 -15.45
N PHE A 46 4.60 -14.09 -14.16
CA PHE A 46 5.17 -15.30 -13.53
C PHE A 46 4.14 -15.99 -12.63
N CYS A 47 2.85 -15.64 -12.76
CA CYS A 47 1.80 -16.24 -11.96
C CYS A 47 1.51 -17.67 -12.43
N PRO A 48 1.55 -18.69 -11.54
CA PRO A 48 1.22 -20.06 -11.91
C PRO A 48 -0.18 -20.21 -12.53
N LEU A 49 -1.14 -19.40 -12.10
CA LEU A 49 -2.51 -19.41 -12.65
C LEU A 49 -2.56 -19.03 -14.14
N ARG A 50 -1.58 -18.26 -14.63
CA ARG A 50 -1.48 -17.89 -16.05
C ARG A 50 -1.17 -19.09 -16.94
N LEU A 51 -0.50 -20.10 -16.42
CA LEU A 51 -0.21 -21.35 -17.13
C LEU A 51 -1.43 -22.29 -17.15
N GLN A 52 -2.34 -22.15 -16.19
CA GLN A 52 -3.51 -23.02 -16.02
C GLN A 52 -4.78 -22.48 -16.69
N TYR A 53 -4.91 -21.16 -16.82
CA TYR A 53 -6.11 -20.51 -17.34
C TYR A 53 -5.78 -19.48 -18.42
N GLU A 54 -6.59 -19.49 -19.49
CA GLU A 54 -6.54 -18.45 -20.51
C GLU A 54 -6.92 -17.10 -19.87
N VAL A 55 -6.10 -16.06 -20.12
CA VAL A 55 -6.14 -14.76 -19.42
C VAL A 55 -7.53 -14.09 -19.45
N GLN A 56 -8.36 -14.42 -20.44
CA GLN A 56 -9.72 -13.89 -20.60
C GLN A 56 -10.73 -14.44 -19.58
N GLN A 57 -10.49 -15.62 -19.00
CA GLN A 57 -11.37 -16.23 -17.98
C GLN A 57 -11.03 -15.76 -16.55
N LEU A 58 -9.87 -15.13 -16.36
CA LEU A 58 -9.41 -14.61 -15.08
C LEU A 58 -10.10 -13.26 -14.79
N LYS A 59 -11.24 -13.33 -14.09
CA LYS A 59 -11.88 -12.14 -13.52
C LYS A 59 -10.90 -11.47 -12.57
N LYS A 60 -10.32 -10.34 -12.98
CA LYS A 60 -9.37 -9.53 -12.19
C LYS A 60 -10.08 -8.96 -10.95
N GLY A 61 -10.17 -9.78 -9.91
CA GLY A 61 -10.79 -9.40 -8.62
C GLY A 61 -9.90 -8.50 -7.76
N TRP A 62 -8.68 -8.27 -8.21
CA TRP A 62 -7.68 -7.42 -7.58
C TRP A 62 -7.44 -6.21 -8.47
N ASP A 63 -7.43 -5.03 -7.87
CA ASP A 63 -7.26 -3.76 -8.56
C ASP A 63 -6.37 -2.82 -7.73
N LEU A 64 -5.89 -1.74 -8.35
CA LEU A 64 -5.08 -0.69 -7.73
C LEU A 64 -5.74 -0.06 -6.50
N MET A 65 -7.06 -0.22 -6.33
CA MET A 65 -7.79 0.14 -5.12
C MET A 65 -7.26 -0.53 -3.84
N LEU A 66 -6.49 -1.63 -3.94
CA LEU A 66 -5.78 -2.23 -2.81
C LEU A 66 -4.57 -1.42 -2.34
N ARG A 67 -4.02 -0.52 -3.15
CA ARG A 67 -2.90 0.32 -2.71
C ARG A 67 -3.39 1.41 -1.76
N ALA A 68 -2.73 1.53 -0.61
CA ALA A 68 -2.90 2.68 0.25
C ALA A 68 -2.24 3.89 -0.42
N GLN A 69 -2.87 5.07 -0.30
CA GLN A 69 -2.23 6.31 -0.71
C GLN A 69 -0.99 6.50 0.18
N GLY A 70 0.18 6.68 -0.43
CA GLY A 70 1.39 7.00 0.32
C GLY A 70 1.16 8.28 1.13
N ARG A 71 1.56 8.26 2.41
CA ARG A 71 1.58 9.50 3.19
C ARG A 71 2.61 10.40 2.53
N LYS A 72 2.19 11.58 2.05
CA LYS A 72 3.15 12.63 1.70
C LYS A 72 4.01 12.85 2.94
N ALA A 73 5.33 12.86 2.80
CA ALA A 73 6.21 13.24 3.88
C ALA A 73 5.77 14.65 4.32
N SER A 74 5.09 14.74 5.46
CA SER A 74 4.87 16.02 6.11
C SER A 74 6.26 16.50 6.46
N ILE A 75 6.69 17.63 5.92
CA ILE A 75 7.81 18.37 6.49
C ILE A 75 7.36 18.66 7.93
N VAL A 76 7.95 17.94 8.88
CA VAL A 76 7.56 18.01 10.29
C VAL A 76 8.17 19.29 10.85
N ASN A 77 7.51 20.43 10.63
CA ASN A 77 7.54 21.50 11.63
C ASN A 77 6.41 21.20 12.62
N SER A 78 6.62 20.18 13.44
CA SER A 78 5.67 19.87 14.51
C SER A 78 5.65 21.02 15.49
N ARG A 79 4.46 21.57 15.74
CA ARG A 79 4.18 22.63 16.73
C ARG A 79 4.74 22.35 18.15
N TRP A 80 5.09 21.11 18.44
CA TRP A 80 5.59 20.64 19.74
C TRP A 80 7.11 20.44 19.82
N LEU A 81 7.83 20.50 18.70
CA LEU A 81 9.30 20.51 18.73
C LEU A 81 9.76 21.96 18.90
N ARG A 82 10.47 22.26 19.99
CA ARG A 82 11.24 23.50 20.08
C ARG A 82 12.53 23.27 19.29
N ASN A 83 12.81 24.19 18.36
CA ASN A 83 14.06 24.19 17.63
C ASN A 83 15.16 24.71 18.57
N ASP A 84 15.71 23.84 19.38
CA ASP A 84 16.82 24.17 20.27
C ASP A 84 18.13 24.04 19.46
N GLY A 85 18.56 25.15 18.84
CA GLY A 85 19.81 25.18 18.09
C GLY A 85 19.99 26.46 17.28
N GLU A 86 20.34 27.55 17.96
CA GLU A 86 20.87 28.75 17.32
C GLU A 86 22.29 28.50 16.77
N SER A 87 22.44 28.80 15.48
CA SER A 87 23.64 29.25 14.73
C SER A 87 25.00 28.56 14.91
N CYS A 88 25.53 28.03 13.79
CA CYS A 88 26.95 28.11 13.45
C CYS A 88 27.08 28.59 11.99
N PHE A 89 27.62 29.80 11.81
CA PHE A 89 27.95 30.43 10.52
C PHE A 89 29.11 29.70 9.81
N PHE A 90 29.05 29.61 8.47
CA PHE A 90 30.14 29.76 7.47
C PHE A 90 29.50 29.50 6.08
N GLY A 91 29.20 30.47 5.24
CA GLY A 91 30.09 31.35 4.50
C GLY A 91 29.38 31.78 3.19
N LYS A 92 29.63 33.00 2.72
CA LYS A 92 28.89 33.74 1.68
C LYS A 92 29.21 33.30 0.22
N SER A 93 28.34 33.76 -0.69
CA SER A 93 28.56 34.11 -2.12
C SER A 93 28.71 32.93 -3.11
N GLN A 94 28.31 32.98 -4.39
CA GLN A 94 27.89 34.07 -5.29
C GLN A 94 27.16 33.48 -6.53
N SER A 95 26.61 34.40 -7.31
CA SER A 95 25.98 34.35 -8.65
C SER A 95 26.62 33.48 -9.74
N GLY A 96 25.77 33.07 -10.69
CA GLY A 96 26.07 32.82 -12.10
C GLY A 96 24.82 33.11 -12.93
#